data_AF-A0A6U4CPQ7-F1
#
_entry.id   AF-A0A6U4CPQ7-F1
#
_cell.length_a   1.000
_cell.length_b   1.000
_cell.length_c   1.000
_cell.angle_alpha   90.00
_cell.angle_beta   90.00
_cell.angle_gamma   90.00
#
_symmetry.space_group_name_H-M   'P 1'
#
loop_
_entity.id
_entity.type
_entity.pdbx_description
1 polymer ?
#
loop_
_entity_poly.entity_id
_entity_poly.type
_entity_poly.pdbx_seq_one_letter_code
_entity_poly.pdbx_strand_id
1 'polypeptide(L)'
;MVSFTLRQTQNKMLRFTYMLERSVRYGMPYRGLVMTHVVDSLVFVPMMVGMLFFLFQFYDDQVLALLVLSCVWLSEVYAIIACRTRASLVFFPRVFFGLFCAFHLYLFSWPAGFTHLALAATVSLLLLTMAVLWNHAEVPALQHNKISSATPRQLRQPFLQF
;
A
#
# COMPACT_ATOMS: atom_id res chain seq x y z
N MET A 1 2.66 -4.78 -2.39
CA MET A 1 2.49 -5.23 -3.82
C MET A 1 1.90 -4.18 -4.75
N VAL A 2 1.02 -3.30 -4.26
CA VAL A 2 0.40 -2.27 -5.10
C VAL A 2 1.41 -1.20 -5.57
N SER A 3 2.60 -1.03 -4.96
CA SER A 3 3.67 -0.19 -5.54
C SER A 3 4.25 -0.78 -6.83
N PHE A 4 4.19 -2.09 -7.00
CA PHE A 4 4.53 -2.74 -8.26
C PHE A 4 3.41 -2.50 -9.27
N THR A 5 2.15 -2.63 -8.84
CA THR A 5 0.95 -2.39 -9.67
C THR A 5 0.79 -0.93 -10.09
N LEU A 6 1.06 0.06 -9.23
CA LEU A 6 0.99 1.50 -9.53
C LEU A 6 2.19 1.96 -10.33
N ARG A 7 3.40 1.47 -10.04
CA ARG A 7 4.58 1.74 -10.88
C ARG A 7 4.44 1.09 -12.25
N GLN A 8 3.80 -0.08 -12.35
CA GLN A 8 3.37 -0.67 -13.61
C GLN A 8 2.32 0.21 -14.30
N THR A 9 1.28 0.68 -13.63
CA THR A 9 0.23 1.52 -14.24
C THR A 9 0.74 2.88 -14.71
N GLN A 10 1.63 3.52 -13.95
CA GLN A 10 2.25 4.80 -14.36
C GLN A 10 3.25 4.62 -15.50
N ASN A 11 4.08 3.56 -15.51
CA ASN A 11 4.90 3.23 -16.68
C ASN A 11 4.03 2.83 -17.88
N LYS A 12 2.87 2.19 -17.66
CA LYS A 12 1.92 1.81 -18.70
C LYS A 12 1.30 3.03 -19.37
N MET A 13 0.86 4.04 -18.62
CA MET A 13 0.27 5.26 -19.21
C MET A 13 1.31 6.15 -19.90
N LEU A 14 2.48 6.35 -19.30
CA LEU A 14 3.57 7.14 -19.91
C LEU A 14 4.14 6.46 -21.18
N ARG A 15 4.24 5.13 -21.17
CA ARG A 15 4.54 4.37 -22.41
C ARG A 15 3.39 4.39 -23.39
N PHE A 16 2.13 4.43 -22.97
CA PHE A 16 0.99 4.53 -23.89
C PHE A 16 1.04 5.84 -24.69
N THR A 17 1.33 6.96 -24.03
CA THR A 17 1.46 8.28 -24.67
C THR A 17 2.69 8.34 -25.59
N TYR A 18 3.84 7.83 -25.13
CA TYR A 18 5.07 7.78 -25.95
C TYR A 18 4.97 6.79 -27.12
N MET A 19 4.23 5.69 -26.96
CA MET A 19 3.98 4.71 -28.03
C MET A 19 2.87 5.14 -28.99
N LEU A 20 1.89 5.95 -28.59
CA LEU A 20 0.90 6.52 -29.51
C LEU A 20 1.57 7.47 -30.51
N GLU A 21 2.54 8.27 -30.06
CA GLU A 21 3.29 9.19 -30.93
C GLU A 21 4.27 8.46 -31.86
N ARG A 22 4.83 7.32 -31.42
CA ARG A 22 5.86 6.58 -32.17
C ARG A 22 5.32 5.43 -33.03
N SER A 23 4.19 4.81 -32.67
CA SER A 23 3.57 3.71 -33.43
C SER A 23 2.88 4.16 -34.72
N VAL A 24 2.58 5.45 -34.89
CA VAL A 24 2.20 6.02 -36.20
C VAL A 24 3.38 5.99 -37.18
N ARG A 25 4.62 5.74 -36.73
CA ARG A 25 5.82 5.84 -37.58
C ARG A 25 6.57 4.54 -37.86
N TYR A 26 6.53 3.46 -37.04
CA TYR A 26 7.49 2.34 -37.23
C TYR A 26 7.08 0.89 -36.83
N GLY A 27 5.80 0.58 -36.58
CA GLY A 27 5.25 -0.79 -36.49
C GLY A 27 6.13 -1.95 -35.95
N MET A 28 6.30 -2.10 -34.62
CA MET A 28 6.99 -3.25 -33.97
C MET A 28 6.48 -3.50 -32.50
N PRO A 29 6.79 -4.64 -31.82
CA PRO A 29 5.79 -5.59 -31.28
C PRO A 29 5.42 -5.47 -29.78
N TYR A 30 4.15 -5.73 -29.48
CA TYR A 30 3.45 -5.53 -28.18
C TYR A 30 3.46 -6.74 -27.21
N ARG A 31 3.91 -7.93 -27.66
CA ARG A 31 3.67 -9.22 -26.97
C ARG A 31 4.42 -9.41 -25.63
N GLY A 32 5.66 -8.94 -25.51
CA GLY A 32 6.48 -9.18 -24.29
C GLY A 32 6.01 -8.41 -23.05
N LEU A 33 5.41 -7.24 -23.23
CA LEU A 33 4.93 -6.40 -22.13
C LEU A 33 3.59 -6.91 -21.57
N VAL A 34 2.69 -7.39 -22.44
CA VAL A 34 1.43 -8.01 -22.01
C VAL A 34 1.70 -9.30 -21.22
N MET A 35 2.59 -10.16 -21.72
CA MET A 35 2.88 -11.44 -21.07
C MET A 35 3.50 -11.26 -19.68
N THR A 36 4.39 -10.28 -19.49
CA THR A 36 4.96 -10.00 -18.17
C THR A 36 3.92 -9.47 -17.19
N HIS A 37 2.98 -8.61 -17.61
CA HIS A 37 1.89 -8.15 -16.75
C HIS A 37 0.85 -9.23 -16.43
N VAL A 38 0.57 -10.14 -17.36
CA VAL A 38 -0.35 -11.26 -17.14
C VAL A 38 0.24 -12.27 -16.17
N VAL A 39 1.51 -12.64 -16.32
CA VAL A 39 2.20 -13.56 -15.39
C VAL A 39 2.23 -12.99 -13.98
N ASP A 40 2.56 -11.71 -13.84
CA ASP A 40 2.61 -11.03 -12.54
C ASP A 40 1.23 -10.96 -11.85
N SER A 41 0.16 -10.79 -12.63
CA SER A 41 -1.23 -10.85 -12.13
C SER A 41 -1.67 -12.28 -11.82
N LEU A 42 -1.22 -13.27 -12.61
CA LEU A 42 -1.53 -14.68 -12.42
C LEU A 42 -0.88 -15.25 -11.17
N VAL A 43 0.34 -14.82 -10.82
CA VAL A 43 1.02 -15.21 -9.58
C VAL A 43 0.37 -14.56 -8.35
N PHE A 44 -0.25 -13.39 -8.51
CA PHE A 44 -0.91 -12.70 -7.41
C PHE A 44 -2.16 -13.43 -6.91
N VAL A 45 -2.95 -14.02 -7.80
CA VAL A 45 -4.18 -14.74 -7.45
C VAL A 45 -3.93 -15.93 -6.50
N PRO A 46 -3.05 -16.91 -6.79
CA PRO A 46 -2.79 -18.02 -5.88
C PRO A 46 -2.07 -17.56 -4.61
N MET A 47 -1.24 -16.51 -4.66
CA MET A 47 -0.67 -15.91 -3.46
C MET A 47 -1.76 -15.35 -2.54
N MET A 48 -2.74 -14.61 -3.08
CA MET A 48 -3.87 -14.11 -2.30
C MET A 48 -4.72 -15.26 -1.76
N VAL A 49 -5.09 -16.23 -2.60
CA VAL A 49 -5.90 -17.39 -2.20
C VAL A 49 -5.18 -18.21 -1.11
N GLY A 50 -3.87 -18.41 -1.24
CA GLY A 50 -3.06 -19.11 -0.23
C GLY A 50 -3.02 -18.37 1.11
N MET A 51 -2.90 -17.04 1.08
CA MET A 51 -2.99 -16.23 2.30
C MET A 51 -4.39 -16.28 2.93
N LEU A 52 -5.47 -16.18 2.14
CA LEU A 52 -6.84 -16.32 2.65
C LEU A 52 -7.06 -17.69 3.29
N PHE A 53 -6.62 -18.75 2.63
CA PHE A 53 -6.74 -20.12 3.12
C PHE A 53 -6.02 -20.29 4.45
N PHE A 54 -4.78 -19.80 4.56
CA PHE A 54 -4.03 -19.80 5.81
C PHE A 54 -4.75 -19.00 6.91
N LEU A 55 -5.31 -17.85 6.56
CA LEU A 55 -6.04 -17.00 7.51
C LEU A 55 -7.31 -17.69 8.03
N PHE A 56 -8.09 -18.34 7.16
CA PHE A 56 -9.28 -19.10 7.56
C PHE A 56 -8.95 -20.32 8.41
N GLN A 57 -7.77 -20.92 8.22
CA GLN A 57 -7.33 -22.02 9.08
C GLN A 57 -6.86 -21.52 10.46
N PHE A 58 -6.37 -20.29 10.53
CA PHE A 58 -5.82 -19.69 11.74
C PHE A 58 -6.89 -19.03 12.62
N TYR A 59 -7.88 -18.39 12.01
CA TYR A 59 -9.01 -17.77 12.70
C TYR A 59 -10.25 -18.66 12.58
N ASP A 60 -10.84 -19.03 13.72
CA ASP A 60 -12.09 -19.82 13.77
C ASP A 60 -13.25 -19.07 13.06
N ASP A 61 -13.25 -17.73 13.13
CA ASP A 61 -14.22 -16.86 12.47
C ASP A 61 -13.75 -16.37 11.09
N GLN A 62 -14.41 -16.86 10.03
CA GLN A 62 -14.16 -16.44 8.64
C GLN A 62 -14.34 -14.93 8.42
N VAL A 63 -15.33 -14.32 9.08
CA VAL A 63 -15.59 -12.87 8.97
C VAL A 63 -14.44 -12.08 9.56
N LEU A 64 -13.87 -12.55 10.68
CA LEU A 64 -12.76 -11.88 11.34
C LEU A 64 -11.49 -11.95 10.48
N ALA A 65 -11.21 -13.11 9.88
CA ALA A 65 -10.14 -13.26 8.91
C ALA A 65 -10.29 -12.29 7.72
N LEU A 66 -11.49 -12.18 7.12
CA LEU A 66 -11.75 -11.25 6.03
C LEU A 66 -11.56 -9.79 6.45
N LEU A 67 -12.02 -9.41 7.64
CA LEU A 67 -11.84 -8.06 8.18
C LEU A 67 -10.37 -7.72 8.40
N VAL A 68 -9.61 -8.61 9.04
CA VAL A 68 -8.16 -8.44 9.24
C VAL A 68 -7.45 -8.27 7.91
N LEU A 69 -7.75 -9.13 6.93
CA LEU A 69 -7.15 -9.04 5.60
C LEU A 69 -7.50 -7.73 4.89
N SER A 70 -8.76 -7.30 4.95
CA SER A 70 -9.21 -6.03 4.36
C SER A 70 -8.50 -4.83 4.99
N CYS A 71 -8.22 -4.87 6.30
CA CYS A 71 -7.47 -3.82 7.01
C CYS A 71 -6.02 -3.78 6.58
N VAL A 72 -5.35 -4.93 6.48
CA VAL A 72 -3.98 -5.03 5.96
C VAL A 72 -3.94 -4.47 4.54
N TRP A 73 -4.90 -4.85 3.70
CA TRP A 73 -4.97 -4.37 2.33
C TRP A 73 -5.20 -2.86 2.24
N LEU A 74 -6.13 -2.32 3.02
CA LEU A 74 -6.38 -0.87 3.10
C LEU A 74 -5.15 -0.11 3.59
N SER A 75 -4.41 -0.66 4.56
CA SER A 75 -3.17 -0.08 5.06
C SER A 75 -2.05 -0.06 4.02
N GLU A 76 -1.93 -1.12 3.20
CA GLU A 76 -1.00 -1.18 2.06
C GLU A 76 -1.37 -0.13 1.00
N VAL A 77 -2.65 -0.06 0.63
CA VAL A 77 -3.15 0.93 -0.33
C VAL A 77 -2.88 2.35 0.16
N TYR A 78 -3.17 2.63 1.43
CA TYR A 78 -2.88 3.93 2.05
C TYR A 78 -1.38 4.23 2.05
N ALA A 79 -0.53 3.29 2.46
CA ALA A 79 0.92 3.47 2.47
C ALA A 79 1.46 3.87 1.10
N ILE A 80 0.87 3.35 0.03
CA ILE A 80 1.33 3.63 -1.34
C ILE A 80 0.85 5.00 -1.82
N ILE A 81 -0.36 5.40 -1.47
CA ILE A 81 -0.94 6.68 -1.92
C ILE A 81 -0.40 7.86 -1.09
N ALA A 82 -0.35 7.68 0.22
CA ALA A 82 -0.23 8.72 1.25
C ALA A 82 1.07 8.65 2.09
N CYS A 83 1.99 7.71 1.83
CA CYS A 83 3.35 7.80 2.39
C CYS A 83 4.32 8.30 1.31
N ARG A 84 4.24 9.59 0.97
CA ARG A 84 5.19 10.22 0.02
C ARG A 84 6.37 10.90 0.74
N THR A 85 6.20 11.20 2.02
CA THR A 85 7.21 11.83 2.88
C THR A 85 8.05 10.80 3.65
N ARG A 86 9.32 11.13 3.91
CA ARG A 86 10.27 10.25 4.64
C ARG A 86 9.81 9.92 6.06
N ALA A 87 9.21 10.90 6.74
CA ALA A 87 8.66 10.73 8.08
C ALA A 87 7.53 9.68 8.09
N SER A 88 6.64 9.75 7.09
CA SER A 88 5.54 8.81 6.91
C SER A 88 6.04 7.38 6.64
N LEU A 89 7.04 7.23 5.77
CA LEU A 89 7.62 5.92 5.42
C LEU A 89 8.33 5.21 6.59
N VAL A 90 8.86 5.94 7.58
CA VAL A 90 9.52 5.34 8.75
C VAL A 90 8.53 5.11 9.89
N PHE A 91 7.62 6.05 10.11
CA PHE A 91 6.71 6.03 11.25
C PHE A 91 5.51 5.10 11.02
N PHE A 92 4.90 5.15 9.84
CA PHE A 92 3.70 4.38 9.51
C PHE A 92 3.87 2.86 9.67
N PRO A 93 4.88 2.20 9.06
CA PRO A 93 5.02 0.74 9.18
C PRO A 93 5.30 0.28 10.62
N ARG A 94 5.96 1.12 11.44
CA ARG A 94 6.20 0.81 12.86
C ARG A 94 4.92 0.84 13.69
N VAL A 95 4.11 1.88 13.49
CA VAL A 95 2.82 2.03 14.19
C VAL A 95 1.83 0.96 13.74
N PHE A 96 1.75 0.69 12.43
CA PHE A 96 0.93 -0.39 11.89
C PHE A 96 1.30 -1.74 12.52
N PHE A 97 2.59 -2.08 12.52
CA PHE A 97 3.05 -3.34 13.10
C PHE A 97 2.78 -3.42 14.60
N GLY A 98 2.98 -2.33 15.34
CA GLY A 98 2.68 -2.26 16.77
C GLY A 98 1.19 -2.47 17.08
N LEU A 99 0.30 -1.77 16.37
CA LEU A 99 -1.15 -1.91 16.54
C LEU A 99 -1.65 -3.30 16.13
N PHE A 100 -1.11 -3.84 15.03
CA PHE A 100 -1.43 -5.18 14.57
C PHE A 100 -0.95 -6.25 15.55
N CYS A 101 0.26 -6.11 16.09
CA CYS A 101 0.81 -7.00 17.11
C CYS A 101 -0.02 -6.94 18.40
N ALA A 102 -0.39 -5.75 18.87
CA ALA A 102 -1.25 -5.59 20.04
C ALA A 102 -2.62 -6.26 19.86
N PHE A 103 -3.22 -6.15 18.68
CA PHE A 103 -4.46 -6.86 18.34
C PHE A 103 -4.28 -8.39 18.39
N HIS A 104 -3.20 -8.93 17.83
CA HIS A 104 -2.95 -10.37 17.85
C HIS A 104 -2.66 -10.87 19.27
N LEU A 105 -1.90 -10.12 20.07
CA LEU A 105 -1.66 -10.45 21.47
C LEU A 105 -2.96 -10.48 22.27
N TYR A 106 -3.89 -9.54 22.02
CA TYR A 106 -5.21 -9.56 22.63
C TYR A 106 -6.02 -10.79 22.21
N LEU A 107 -6.01 -11.13 20.92
CA LEU A 107 -6.69 -12.32 20.37
C LEU A 107 -6.17 -13.61 21.01
N PHE A 108 -4.85 -13.73 21.20
CA PHE A 108 -4.23 -14.88 21.87
C PHE A 108 -4.48 -14.92 23.38
N SER A 109 -4.54 -13.77 24.04
CA SER A 109 -4.68 -13.69 25.50
C SER A 109 -6.13 -13.93 25.96
N TRP A 110 -7.13 -13.52 25.16
CA TRP A 110 -8.55 -13.68 25.48
C TRP A 110 -9.36 -14.18 24.29
N PRO A 111 -9.39 -15.51 24.05
CA PRO A 111 -10.11 -16.09 22.92
C PRO A 111 -11.63 -15.92 23.00
N ALA A 112 -12.21 -15.72 24.19
CA ALA A 112 -13.64 -15.48 24.40
C ALA A 112 -14.00 -13.98 24.56
N GLY A 113 -13.05 -13.07 24.32
CA GLY A 113 -13.27 -11.63 24.46
C GLY A 113 -14.03 -11.01 23.28
N PHE A 114 -14.33 -9.70 23.37
CA PHE A 114 -14.97 -8.93 22.29
C PHE A 114 -13.97 -8.63 21.13
N THR A 115 -13.59 -9.65 20.38
CA THR A 115 -12.58 -9.59 19.29
C THR A 115 -12.95 -8.60 18.19
N HIS A 116 -14.23 -8.52 17.80
CA HIS A 116 -14.72 -7.56 16.81
C HIS A 116 -14.59 -6.10 17.26
N LEU A 117 -14.84 -5.82 18.54
CA LEU A 117 -14.69 -4.48 19.13
C LEU A 117 -13.21 -4.08 19.21
N ALA A 118 -12.33 -5.02 19.59
CA ALA A 118 -10.89 -4.80 19.59
C ALA A 118 -10.39 -4.50 18.16
N LEU A 119 -10.89 -5.22 17.16
CA LEU A 119 -10.59 -4.95 15.75
C LEU A 119 -11.13 -3.58 15.31
N ALA A 120 -12.37 -3.23 15.66
CA ALA A 120 -12.93 -1.92 15.35
C ALA A 120 -12.12 -0.77 15.98
N ALA A 121 -11.66 -0.94 17.21
CA ALA A 121 -10.80 0.01 17.90
C ALA A 121 -9.43 0.15 17.21
N THR A 122 -8.79 -0.97 16.83
CA THR A 122 -7.50 -0.91 16.13
C THR A 122 -7.62 -0.26 14.75
N VAL A 123 -8.70 -0.54 14.01
CA VAL A 123 -9.00 0.12 12.73
C VAL A 123 -9.25 1.61 12.92
N SER A 124 -10.01 2.00 13.94
CA SER A 124 -10.28 3.41 14.23
C SER A 124 -9.00 4.16 14.59
N LEU A 125 -8.11 3.56 15.38
CA LEU A 125 -6.79 4.10 15.70
C LEU A 125 -5.88 4.17 14.46
N LEU A 126 -5.92 3.17 13.59
CA LEU A 126 -5.21 3.21 12.30
C LEU A 126 -5.71 4.36 11.44
N LEU A 127 -7.02 4.54 11.29
CA LEU A 127 -7.60 5.65 10.53
C LEU A 127 -7.27 7.02 11.15
N LEU A 128 -7.28 7.13 12.48
CA LEU A 128 -6.88 8.36 13.17
C LEU A 128 -5.41 8.68 12.92
N THR A 129 -4.52 7.69 13.04
CA THR A 129 -3.09 7.89 12.76
C THR A 129 -2.85 8.25 11.29
N MET A 130 -3.59 7.65 10.34
CA MET A 130 -3.58 8.05 8.93
C MET A 130 -3.98 9.52 8.78
N ALA A 131 -5.11 9.94 9.36
CA ALA A 131 -5.60 11.31 9.26
C ALA A 131 -4.65 12.34 9.90
N VAL A 132 -4.10 12.04 11.09
CA VAL A 132 -3.12 12.89 11.77
C VAL A 132 -1.86 13.04 10.94
N LEU A 133 -1.38 11.93 10.37
CA LEU A 133 -0.14 11.92 9.60
C LEU A 133 -0.31 12.62 8.26
N TRP A 134 -1.48 12.50 7.62
CA TRP A 134 -1.86 13.31 6.47
C TRP A 134 -1.84 14.81 6.81
N ASN A 135 -2.53 15.20 7.88
CA ASN A 135 -2.68 16.61 8.26
C ASN A 135 -1.35 17.24 8.73
N HIS A 136 -0.53 16.50 9.47
CA HIS A 136 0.70 17.03 10.07
C HIS A 136 1.95 16.87 9.19
N ALA A 137 2.01 15.86 8.31
CA ALA A 137 3.19 15.62 7.48
C ALA A 137 2.95 15.95 6.00
N GLU A 138 1.80 15.60 5.43
CA GLU A 138 1.56 15.77 3.99
C GLU A 138 1.05 17.16 3.63
N VAL A 139 0.08 17.72 4.37
CA VAL A 139 -0.44 19.09 4.15
C VAL A 139 0.67 20.16 4.19
N PRO A 140 1.55 20.23 5.21
CA PRO A 140 2.62 21.23 5.21
C PRO A 140 3.68 20.92 4.14
N ALA A 141 3.93 19.66 3.78
CA ALA A 141 4.89 19.34 2.72
C ALA A 141 4.40 19.77 1.32
N LEU A 142 3.09 19.75 1.09
CA LEU A 142 2.44 20.31 -0.09
C LEU A 142 2.51 21.85 -0.09
N GLN A 143 2.22 22.50 1.04
CA GLN A 143 2.30 23.96 1.17
C GLN A 143 3.72 24.50 0.94
N HIS A 144 4.75 23.75 1.35
CA HIS A 144 6.16 24.11 1.13
C HIS A 144 6.72 23.69 -0.25
N ASN A 145 5.89 23.21 -1.18
CA ASN A 145 6.28 22.76 -2.53
C ASN A 145 7.38 21.68 -2.55
N LYS A 146 7.57 20.94 -1.44
CA LYS A 146 8.57 19.86 -1.33
C LYS A 146 8.13 18.58 -2.06
N ILE A 147 6.87 18.51 -2.45
CA ILE A 147 6.24 17.41 -3.19
C ILE A 147 5.43 18.05 -4.31
N SER A 148 5.95 18.00 -5.53
CA SER A 148 5.26 18.46 -6.74
C SER A 148 5.03 17.26 -7.67
N SER A 149 4.13 17.35 -8.66
CA SER A 149 3.94 16.31 -9.68
C SER A 149 5.26 15.93 -10.40
N ALA A 150 6.26 16.82 -10.36
CA ALA A 150 7.61 16.60 -10.86
C ALA A 150 8.55 15.83 -9.88
N THR A 151 8.28 15.84 -8.58
CA THR A 151 9.07 15.17 -7.53
C THR A 151 8.16 14.38 -6.57
N PRO A 152 7.71 13.18 -6.97
CA PRO A 152 6.70 12.41 -6.24
C PRO A 152 7.19 11.85 -4.89
N ARG A 153 8.49 11.88 -4.62
CA ARG A 153 9.11 11.47 -3.36
C ARG A 153 10.22 12.45 -3.01
N GLN A 154 10.36 12.81 -1.74
CA GLN A 154 11.56 13.48 -1.23
C GLN A 154 12.75 12.50 -1.29
N LEU A 155 13.29 12.31 -2.50
CA LEU A 155 14.59 11.68 -2.68
C LEU A 155 15.63 12.71 -2.27
N ARG A 156 16.46 12.31 -1.30
CA ARG A 156 17.72 12.93 -0.86
C ARG A 156 18.12 14.13 -1.73
N GLN A 157 17.98 15.35 -1.20
CA GLN A 157 18.82 16.45 -1.70
C GLN A 157 20.27 15.97 -1.53
N PRO A 158 21.06 15.83 -2.60
CA PRO A 158 22.50 15.66 -2.44
C PRO A 158 23.00 16.88 -1.68
N PHE A 159 23.84 16.61 -0.68
CA PHE A 159 24.55 17.57 0.16
C PHE A 159 25.43 18.51 -0.68
N LEU A 160 24.81 19.46 -1.38
CA LEU A 160 25.49 20.56 -2.03
C LEU A 160 24.55 21.75 -1.90
N GLN A 161 24.78 22.56 -0.85
CA GLN A 161 25.10 23.97 -0.98
C GLN A 161 25.58 24.49 0.39
N PHE A 162 26.89 24.75 0.43
CA PHE A 162 27.71 25.58 1.33
C PHE A 162 27.73 25.25 2.83
#